data_AF-A0A1F1K3E1-F1
#
_entry.id   AF-A0A1F1K3E1-F1
#
_cell.length_a   1.000
_cell.length_b   1.000
_cell.length_c   1.000
_cell.angle_alpha   90.00
_cell.angle_beta   90.00
_cell.angle_gamma   90.00
#
_symmetry.space_group_name_H-M   'P 1'
#
loop_
_entity.id
_entity.type
_entity.pdbx_description
1 polymer ?
#
loop_
_entity_poly.entity_id
_entity_poly.type
_entity_poly.pdbx_seq_one_letter_code
_entity_poly.pdbx_strand_id
1 'polypeptide(L)'
;MTPVTHLIDLPTPLEVGDLPRWSTDPATLRDAVHRLTADVDWAGLTWPQLLDALARRGATDIGWSRLAEGHADAVRVLAQAGRTPEPGALYGVWASRSRGSGPVARPVPGGWEVSGELRFASGVGVLDRALVTAVDAEGTHRLLDLPVAGWEGAPASWPVTAMATSRSWTVPVRTTCAASAEVGAPGWYLARPAFLPGGVGVAAVWWGATVRVAREAGRFGAGAPPSPERARRHGLVRTELVAAGAVLQEAGRRLEELMPPGSMGEWDALGAGTREALAGLSQEVRAVVASAGTRVLGHVRVLGGAVGLAQDEDLARSVADLEVYLAQHPADRAAVGLGQPA
;
A
#
# COMPACT_ATOMS: atom_id res chain seq x y z
N MET A 1 5.31 10.23 -27.19
CA MET A 1 3.89 10.27 -26.81
C MET A 1 3.58 11.67 -26.30
N THR A 2 2.53 12.32 -26.81
CA THR A 2 2.07 13.61 -26.27
C THR A 2 1.77 13.46 -24.78
N PRO A 3 2.21 14.38 -23.91
CA PRO A 3 2.00 14.24 -22.48
C PRO A 3 0.49 14.20 -22.18
N VAL A 4 0.09 13.24 -21.35
CA VAL A 4 -1.32 13.02 -20.96
C VAL A 4 -1.83 14.20 -20.14
N THR A 5 -0.96 15.04 -19.56
CA THR A 5 -1.27 16.26 -18.81
C THR A 5 -0.12 17.27 -18.88
N HIS A 6 -0.42 18.56 -18.67
CA HIS A 6 0.59 19.64 -18.60
C HIS A 6 0.72 20.23 -17.19
N LEU A 7 -0.11 19.80 -16.23
CA LEU A 7 -0.11 20.36 -14.87
C LEU A 7 0.75 19.55 -13.90
N ILE A 8 0.67 18.23 -13.99
CA ILE A 8 1.42 17.29 -13.14
C ILE A 8 2.02 16.21 -14.03
N ASP A 9 3.21 15.73 -13.68
CA ASP A 9 3.75 14.54 -14.33
C ASP A 9 3.08 13.29 -13.79
N LEU A 10 2.67 12.38 -14.69
CA LEU A 10 2.18 11.08 -14.30
C LEU A 10 3.35 10.17 -13.94
N PRO A 11 3.24 9.32 -12.90
CA PRO A 11 4.32 8.46 -12.45
C PRO A 11 4.80 7.55 -13.58
N THR A 12 6.09 7.59 -13.87
CA THR A 12 6.71 6.71 -14.86
C THR A 12 6.91 5.33 -14.26
N PRO A 13 6.41 4.24 -14.89
CA PRO A 13 6.62 2.89 -14.43
C PRO A 13 8.12 2.57 -14.33
N LEU A 14 8.47 1.67 -13.42
CA LEU A 14 9.82 1.14 -13.30
C LEU A 14 10.04 0.03 -14.34
N GLU A 15 11.25 -0.01 -14.87
CA GLU A 15 11.69 -1.10 -15.73
C GLU A 15 12.02 -2.32 -14.86
N VAL A 16 11.16 -3.33 -14.93
CA VAL A 16 11.25 -4.56 -14.11
C VAL A 16 11.67 -5.78 -14.93
N GLY A 17 11.89 -5.62 -16.25
CA GLY A 17 12.21 -6.69 -17.19
C GLY A 17 11.00 -7.59 -17.52
N ASP A 18 11.28 -8.71 -18.19
CA ASP A 18 10.26 -9.65 -18.70
C ASP A 18 9.77 -10.64 -17.62
N LEU A 19 9.51 -10.15 -16.41
CA LEU A 19 8.96 -10.97 -15.35
C LEU A 19 7.48 -11.30 -15.63
N PRO A 20 7.03 -12.54 -15.39
CA PRO A 20 5.63 -12.91 -15.61
C PRO A 20 4.74 -12.23 -14.58
N ARG A 21 4.16 -11.07 -14.95
CA ARG A 21 3.37 -10.13 -14.12
C ARG A 21 2.28 -10.79 -13.29
N TRP A 22 1.74 -11.85 -13.84
CA TRP A 22 0.56 -12.55 -13.36
C TRP A 22 0.86 -13.82 -12.58
N SER A 23 2.13 -14.21 -12.50
CA SER A 23 2.59 -15.38 -11.77
C SER A 23 2.42 -15.18 -10.27
N THR A 24 1.83 -16.17 -9.60
CA THR A 24 1.77 -16.25 -8.14
C THR A 24 2.89 -17.09 -7.55
N ASP A 25 3.83 -17.54 -8.39
CA ASP A 25 5.04 -18.26 -7.99
C ASP A 25 5.88 -17.40 -7.03
N PRO A 26 6.22 -17.92 -5.83
CA PRO A 26 6.97 -17.15 -4.85
C PRO A 26 8.32 -16.63 -5.35
N ALA A 27 9.07 -17.40 -6.16
CA ALA A 27 10.38 -16.98 -6.63
C ALA A 27 10.28 -15.81 -7.62
N THR A 28 9.31 -15.86 -8.52
CA THR A 28 9.00 -14.75 -9.43
C THR A 28 8.62 -13.48 -8.66
N LEU A 29 7.69 -13.61 -7.71
CA LEU A 29 7.24 -12.47 -6.91
C LEU A 29 8.39 -11.88 -6.10
N ARG A 30 9.26 -12.74 -5.58
CA ARG A 30 10.44 -12.31 -4.84
C ARG A 30 11.39 -11.48 -5.70
N ASP A 31 11.71 -11.94 -6.91
CA ASP A 31 12.55 -11.17 -7.85
C ASP A 31 11.89 -9.82 -8.21
N ALA A 32 10.59 -9.84 -8.51
CA ALA A 32 9.84 -8.62 -8.78
C ALA A 32 9.91 -7.61 -7.63
N VAL A 33 9.68 -8.06 -6.39
CA VAL A 33 9.72 -7.17 -5.23
C VAL A 33 11.13 -6.66 -4.97
N HIS A 34 12.16 -7.50 -5.06
CA HIS A 34 13.56 -7.04 -4.95
C HIS A 34 13.86 -5.92 -5.95
N ARG A 35 13.46 -6.05 -7.22
CA ARG A 35 13.66 -5.00 -8.22
C ARG A 35 12.90 -3.72 -7.90
N LEU A 36 11.70 -3.82 -7.33
CA LEU A 36 10.90 -2.66 -6.97
C LEU A 36 11.42 -1.93 -5.72
N THR A 37 12.12 -2.64 -4.82
CA THR A 37 12.59 -2.09 -3.54
C THR A 37 14.09 -1.79 -3.50
N ALA A 38 14.87 -2.32 -4.43
CA ALA A 38 16.32 -2.11 -4.52
C ALA A 38 16.69 -0.63 -4.70
N ASP A 39 17.88 -0.28 -4.21
CA ASP A 39 18.55 1.01 -4.40
C ASP A 39 17.73 2.24 -3.99
N VAL A 40 16.84 2.08 -3.00
CA VAL A 40 16.08 3.18 -2.39
C VAL A 40 16.33 3.22 -0.89
N ASP A 41 16.79 4.37 -0.40
CA ASP A 41 16.83 4.67 1.04
C ASP A 41 15.43 5.02 1.54
N TRP A 42 14.59 4.00 1.73
CA TRP A 42 13.20 4.17 2.16
C TRP A 42 13.06 4.92 3.48
N ALA A 43 14.04 4.78 4.38
CA ALA A 43 14.07 5.48 5.66
C ALA A 43 14.36 6.97 5.49
N GLY A 44 15.29 7.32 4.61
CA GLY A 44 15.75 8.69 4.37
C GLY A 44 14.89 9.53 3.41
N LEU A 45 13.95 8.95 2.67
CA LEU A 45 13.12 9.72 1.74
C LEU A 45 12.30 10.81 2.45
N THR A 46 12.29 12.01 1.85
CA THR A 46 11.29 13.05 2.13
C THR A 46 9.89 12.57 1.81
N TRP A 47 8.86 13.20 2.38
CA TRP A 47 7.48 12.83 2.04
C TRP A 47 7.19 12.96 0.53
N PRO A 48 7.54 14.07 -0.16
CA PRO A 48 7.38 14.14 -1.61
C PRO A 48 8.09 13.01 -2.36
N GLN A 49 9.33 12.67 -1.97
CA GLN A 49 10.10 11.59 -2.59
C GLN A 49 9.47 10.21 -2.33
N LEU A 50 8.99 9.96 -1.12
CA LEU A 50 8.31 8.73 -0.76
C LEU A 50 7.03 8.54 -1.57
N LEU A 51 6.20 9.58 -1.67
CA LEU A 51 4.96 9.52 -2.43
C LEU A 51 5.23 9.30 -3.93
N ASP A 52 6.19 9.99 -4.52
CA ASP A 52 6.59 9.74 -5.92
C ASP A 52 7.10 8.29 -6.09
N ALA A 53 8.00 7.85 -5.21
CA ALA A 53 8.57 6.52 -5.25
C ALA A 53 7.45 5.46 -5.23
N LEU A 54 6.50 5.56 -4.31
CA LEU A 54 5.37 4.63 -4.18
C LEU A 54 4.39 4.71 -5.37
N ALA A 55 4.10 5.91 -5.88
CA ALA A 55 3.27 6.07 -7.07
C ALA A 55 3.88 5.39 -8.31
N ARG A 56 5.21 5.46 -8.48
CA ARG A 56 5.90 4.75 -9.57
C ARG A 56 5.77 3.23 -9.46
N ARG A 57 5.76 2.67 -8.24
CA ARG A 57 5.52 1.22 -8.02
C ARG A 57 4.08 0.86 -8.40
N GLY A 58 3.10 1.64 -7.95
CA GLY A 58 1.70 1.45 -8.35
C GLY A 58 1.52 1.52 -9.88
N ALA A 59 2.22 2.43 -10.55
CA ALA A 59 2.22 2.55 -12.00
C ALA A 59 2.91 1.39 -12.75
N THR A 60 3.72 0.61 -12.03
CA THR A 60 4.47 -0.53 -12.57
C THR A 60 3.64 -1.80 -12.56
N ASP A 61 3.12 -2.17 -11.39
CA ASP A 61 2.27 -3.34 -11.19
C ASP A 61 1.49 -3.23 -9.88
N ILE A 62 0.19 -3.53 -9.92
CA ILE A 62 -0.70 -3.27 -8.79
C ILE A 62 -0.42 -4.25 -7.64
N GLY A 63 -0.34 -5.55 -7.93
CA GLY A 63 -0.13 -6.56 -6.89
C GLY A 63 1.29 -6.53 -6.32
N TRP A 64 2.31 -6.33 -7.16
CA TRP A 64 3.69 -6.20 -6.67
C TRP A 64 3.90 -4.92 -5.87
N SER A 65 3.24 -3.82 -6.25
CA SER A 65 3.34 -2.56 -5.51
C SER A 65 2.84 -2.69 -4.07
N ARG A 66 1.86 -3.56 -3.80
CA ARG A 66 1.41 -3.83 -2.42
C ARG A 66 2.51 -4.44 -1.56
N LEU A 67 3.36 -5.29 -2.14
CA LEU A 67 4.49 -5.89 -1.44
C LEU A 67 5.63 -4.88 -1.24
N ALA A 68 5.95 -4.12 -2.29
CA ALA A 68 6.97 -3.07 -2.22
C ALA A 68 6.61 -1.95 -1.22
N GLU A 69 5.33 -1.56 -1.16
CA GLU A 69 4.83 -0.60 -0.17
C GLU A 69 4.91 -1.15 1.25
N GLY A 70 4.54 -2.42 1.46
CA GLY A 70 4.70 -3.08 2.77
C GLY A 70 6.16 -3.15 3.22
N HIS A 71 7.10 -3.35 2.29
CA HIS A 71 8.54 -3.29 2.58
C HIS A 71 8.98 -1.87 2.96
N ALA A 72 8.58 -0.87 2.18
CA ALA A 72 8.89 0.53 2.47
C ALA A 72 8.36 0.97 3.84
N ASP A 73 7.13 0.62 4.19
CA ASP A 73 6.54 0.90 5.52
C ASP A 73 7.34 0.19 6.62
N ALA A 74 7.66 -1.09 6.46
CA ALA A 74 8.43 -1.83 7.45
C ALA A 74 9.82 -1.22 7.72
N VAL A 75 10.55 -0.83 6.67
CA VAL A 75 11.86 -0.17 6.79
C VAL A 75 11.74 1.14 7.57
N ARG A 76 10.72 1.96 7.27
CA ARG A 76 10.48 3.23 7.97
C ARG A 76 10.05 3.02 9.42
N VAL A 77 9.23 2.02 9.71
CA VAL A 77 8.83 1.67 11.08
C VAL A 77 10.05 1.24 11.89
N LEU A 78 10.94 0.42 11.32
CA LEU A 78 12.17 0.02 11.99
C LEU A 78 13.08 1.21 12.27
N ALA A 79 13.28 2.10 11.29
CA ALA A 79 14.07 3.32 11.47
C ALA A 79 13.52 4.22 12.60
N GLN A 80 12.19 4.38 12.67
CA GLN A 80 11.53 5.14 13.75
C GLN A 80 11.70 4.49 15.13
N ALA A 81 11.82 3.16 15.18
CA ALA A 81 12.13 2.41 16.39
C ALA A 81 13.64 2.38 16.73
N GLY A 82 14.48 3.09 15.97
CA GLY A 82 15.94 3.05 16.13
C GLY A 82 16.57 1.71 15.74
N ARG A 83 15.91 0.94 14.88
CA ARG A 83 16.36 -0.37 14.39
C ARG A 83 16.77 -0.31 12.93
N THR A 84 17.69 -1.19 12.56
CA THR A 84 18.08 -1.41 11.16
C THR A 84 17.43 -2.69 10.66
N PRO A 85 16.81 -2.70 9.46
CA PRO A 85 16.34 -3.93 8.83
C PRO A 85 17.45 -4.94 8.62
N GLU A 86 17.12 -6.23 8.66
CA GLU A 86 18.06 -7.30 8.29
C GLU A 86 18.56 -7.09 6.85
N PRO A 87 19.88 -7.05 6.60
CA PRO A 87 20.44 -6.82 5.27
C PRO A 87 19.93 -7.82 4.23
N GLY A 88 19.44 -7.30 3.10
CA GLY A 88 18.95 -8.11 1.99
C GLY A 88 17.58 -8.78 2.20
N ALA A 89 16.98 -8.66 3.38
CA ALA A 89 15.69 -9.26 3.68
C ALA A 89 14.53 -8.47 3.05
N LEU A 90 13.55 -9.20 2.50
CA LEU A 90 12.25 -8.63 2.18
C LEU A 90 11.37 -8.59 3.42
N TYR A 91 10.72 -7.45 3.61
CA TYR A 91 9.93 -7.16 4.80
C TYR A 91 8.47 -6.87 4.42
N GLY A 92 7.58 -7.11 5.36
CA GLY A 92 6.20 -6.62 5.30
C GLY A 92 5.70 -6.17 6.67
N VAL A 93 4.54 -5.52 6.68
CA VAL A 93 3.83 -5.15 7.91
C VAL A 93 2.50 -5.90 7.95
N TRP A 94 2.35 -6.78 8.94
CA TRP A 94 1.17 -7.62 9.14
C TRP A 94 0.42 -7.14 10.38
N ALA A 95 -0.31 -6.05 10.20
CA ALA A 95 -1.00 -5.34 11.28
C ALA A 95 -2.53 -5.43 11.25
N SER A 96 -3.10 -6.20 10.31
CA SER A 96 -4.55 -6.24 10.12
C SER A 96 -5.26 -6.91 11.29
N ARG A 97 -6.32 -6.25 11.77
CA ARG A 97 -7.27 -6.77 12.77
C ARG A 97 -8.68 -6.99 12.21
N SER A 98 -8.76 -7.32 10.92
CA SER A 98 -10.06 -7.51 10.24
C SER A 98 -10.94 -8.54 10.96
N ARG A 99 -12.22 -8.20 11.16
CA ARG A 99 -13.18 -9.02 11.91
C ARG A 99 -12.72 -9.37 13.34
N GLY A 100 -11.89 -8.51 13.95
CA GLY A 100 -11.40 -8.72 15.31
C GLY A 100 -10.35 -9.83 15.45
N SER A 101 -9.87 -10.41 14.33
CA SER A 101 -8.79 -11.39 14.37
C SER A 101 -7.44 -10.73 14.66
N GLY A 102 -6.47 -11.52 15.10
CA GLY A 102 -5.08 -11.11 15.26
C GLY A 102 -4.34 -12.06 16.20
N PRO A 103 -3.01 -12.15 16.11
CA PRO A 103 -2.22 -12.92 17.06
C PRO A 103 -2.33 -12.40 18.48
N VAL A 104 -2.26 -13.34 19.43
CA VAL A 104 -2.04 -13.09 20.85
C VAL A 104 -0.58 -13.35 21.16
N ALA A 105 0.04 -12.46 21.93
CA ALA A 105 1.41 -12.62 22.43
C ALA A 105 1.36 -12.92 23.94
N ARG A 106 1.77 -14.12 24.34
CA ARG A 106 1.84 -14.55 25.74
C ARG A 106 3.29 -14.50 26.22
N PRO A 107 3.59 -13.89 27.37
CA PRO A 107 4.94 -13.88 27.89
C PRO A 107 5.38 -15.30 28.27
N VAL A 108 6.61 -15.64 27.92
CA VAL A 108 7.30 -16.89 28.28
C VAL A 108 8.73 -16.57 28.75
N PRO A 109 9.43 -17.48 29.44
CA PRO A 109 10.82 -17.26 29.78
C PRO A 109 11.65 -16.93 28.53
N GLY A 110 12.27 -15.75 28.50
CA GLY A 110 13.11 -15.28 27.40
C GLY A 110 12.39 -14.61 26.22
N GLY A 111 11.07 -14.47 26.24
CA GLY A 111 10.35 -13.74 25.18
C GLY A 111 8.85 -14.00 25.11
N TRP A 112 8.37 -14.29 23.91
CA TRP A 112 6.95 -14.36 23.57
C TRP A 112 6.59 -15.69 22.90
N GLU A 113 5.49 -16.29 23.31
CA GLU A 113 4.75 -17.25 22.52
C GLU A 113 3.65 -16.51 21.77
N VAL A 114 3.62 -16.65 20.44
CA VAL A 114 2.68 -15.94 19.57
C VAL A 114 1.79 -16.96 18.89
N SER A 115 0.48 -16.80 19.02
CA SER A 115 -0.48 -17.69 18.36
C SER A 115 -1.75 -16.99 17.91
N GLY A 116 -2.41 -17.53 16.88
CA GLY A 116 -3.67 -17.00 16.38
C GLY A 116 -3.74 -17.03 14.86
N GLU A 117 -4.41 -16.05 14.28
CA GLU A 117 -4.61 -15.94 12.84
C GLU A 117 -4.28 -14.52 12.38
N LEU A 118 -3.39 -14.41 11.39
CA LEU A 118 -3.13 -13.18 10.66
C LEU A 118 -3.90 -13.19 9.35
N ARG A 119 -4.79 -12.23 9.17
CA ARG A 119 -5.50 -12.02 7.89
C ARG A 119 -4.76 -11.00 7.05
N PHE A 120 -4.89 -11.12 5.73
CA PHE A 120 -4.27 -10.19 4.78
C PHE A 120 -2.75 -10.09 4.93
N ALA A 121 -2.09 -11.21 5.27
CA ALA A 121 -0.64 -11.31 5.43
C ALA A 121 0.04 -11.27 4.04
N SER A 122 0.08 -10.07 3.47
CA SER A 122 0.57 -9.82 2.11
C SER A 122 2.02 -10.29 1.98
N GLY A 123 2.30 -11.07 0.95
CA GLY A 123 3.61 -11.63 0.67
C GLY A 123 3.96 -12.92 1.44
N VAL A 124 3.00 -13.62 2.04
CA VAL A 124 3.30 -14.91 2.68
C VAL A 124 3.93 -15.89 1.69
N GLY A 125 5.03 -16.53 2.10
CA GLY A 125 5.87 -17.38 1.27
C GLY A 125 6.85 -16.63 0.34
N VAL A 126 6.78 -15.30 0.29
CA VAL A 126 7.68 -14.42 -0.49
C VAL A 126 8.62 -13.65 0.42
N LEU A 127 8.11 -13.14 1.56
CA LEU A 127 8.86 -12.31 2.50
C LEU A 127 9.78 -13.13 3.43
N ASP A 128 10.86 -12.50 3.88
CA ASP A 128 11.78 -13.08 4.87
C ASP A 128 11.37 -12.75 6.29
N ARG A 129 10.90 -11.50 6.48
CA ARG A 129 10.58 -10.94 7.78
C ARG A 129 9.27 -10.17 7.71
N ALA A 130 8.58 -10.09 8.84
CA ALA A 130 7.40 -9.24 8.95
C ALA A 130 7.32 -8.60 10.34
N LEU A 131 6.87 -7.34 10.36
CA LEU A 131 6.45 -6.67 11.57
C LEU A 131 5.01 -7.08 11.86
N VAL A 132 4.84 -7.96 12.84
CA VAL A 132 3.56 -8.56 13.22
C VAL A 132 3.00 -7.85 14.43
N THR A 133 1.76 -7.36 14.33
CA THR A 133 1.05 -6.88 15.53
C THR A 133 0.44 -8.04 16.29
N ALA A 134 0.62 -8.03 17.60
CA ALA A 134 -0.03 -8.95 18.51
C ALA A 134 -0.67 -8.18 19.66
N VAL A 135 -1.58 -8.80 20.38
CA VAL A 135 -2.16 -8.25 21.61
C VAL A 135 -1.82 -9.20 22.76
N ASP A 136 -1.39 -8.67 23.89
CA ASP A 136 -1.14 -9.49 25.08
C ASP A 136 -2.40 -9.75 25.91
N ALA A 137 -2.25 -10.46 27.03
CA ALA A 137 -3.36 -10.83 27.91
C ALA A 137 -4.05 -9.60 28.51
N GLU A 138 -3.33 -8.49 28.65
CA GLU A 138 -3.80 -7.21 29.18
C GLU A 138 -4.48 -6.34 28.10
N GLY A 139 -4.51 -6.78 26.84
CA GLY A 139 -5.09 -6.02 25.74
C GLY A 139 -4.13 -4.99 25.12
N THR A 140 -2.85 -5.01 25.50
CA THR A 140 -1.84 -4.07 25.01
C THR A 140 -1.30 -4.53 23.66
N HIS A 141 -1.21 -3.60 22.72
CA HIS A 141 -0.64 -3.85 21.41
C HIS A 141 0.88 -3.99 21.47
N ARG A 142 1.42 -5.02 20.82
CA ARG A 142 2.85 -5.26 20.67
C ARG A 142 3.19 -5.40 19.19
N LEU A 143 4.37 -4.93 18.81
CA LEU A 143 4.92 -5.12 17.47
C LEU A 143 6.12 -6.05 17.57
N LEU A 144 6.13 -7.11 16.78
CA LEU A 144 7.18 -8.13 16.79
C LEU A 144 7.83 -8.21 15.41
N ASP A 145 9.15 -8.09 15.34
CA ASP A 145 9.92 -8.36 14.12
C ASP A 145 10.24 -9.87 14.06
N LEU A 146 9.50 -10.61 13.24
CA LEU A 146 9.58 -12.05 13.15
C LEU A 146 10.20 -12.52 11.84
N PRO A 147 11.07 -13.55 11.85
CA PRO A 147 11.38 -14.30 10.64
C PRO A 147 10.14 -15.07 10.20
N VAL A 148 9.69 -14.82 8.97
CA VAL A 148 8.51 -15.45 8.38
C VAL A 148 8.84 -16.26 7.12
N ALA A 149 10.13 -16.36 6.78
CA ALA A 149 10.61 -17.31 5.79
C ALA A 149 10.12 -18.72 6.15
N GLY A 150 9.41 -19.37 5.21
CA GLY A 150 8.81 -20.70 5.42
C GLY A 150 7.45 -20.69 6.12
N TRP A 151 6.88 -19.54 6.48
CA TRP A 151 5.48 -19.49 6.91
C TRP A 151 4.56 -19.73 5.72
N GLU A 152 3.54 -20.56 5.94
CA GLU A 152 2.54 -20.91 4.94
C GLU A 152 1.21 -20.21 5.22
N GLY A 153 0.59 -19.66 4.18
CA GLY A 153 -0.77 -19.13 4.24
C GLY A 153 -1.76 -20.10 3.60
N ALA A 154 -3.04 -19.96 3.94
CA ALA A 154 -4.13 -20.73 3.35
C ALA A 154 -4.59 -20.08 2.03
N PRO A 155 -4.26 -20.61 0.83
CA PRO A 155 -4.61 -19.97 -0.43
C PRO A 155 -6.13 -19.85 -0.63
N ALA A 156 -6.89 -20.82 -0.08
CA ALA A 156 -8.34 -20.83 -0.11
C ALA A 156 -8.99 -19.63 0.61
N SER A 157 -8.24 -18.88 1.44
CA SER A 157 -8.71 -17.64 2.04
C SER A 157 -8.80 -16.48 1.04
N TRP A 158 -8.31 -16.66 -0.18
CA TRP A 158 -8.31 -15.66 -1.25
C TRP A 158 -8.91 -16.25 -2.54
N PRO A 159 -10.25 -16.34 -2.65
CA PRO A 159 -10.92 -17.04 -3.75
C PRO A 159 -10.96 -16.26 -5.07
N VAL A 160 -10.54 -15.00 -5.09
CA VAL A 160 -10.55 -14.13 -6.27
C VAL A 160 -9.19 -14.10 -6.96
N THR A 161 -9.19 -13.92 -8.28
CA THR A 161 -7.95 -13.75 -9.07
C THR A 161 -7.35 -12.34 -8.94
N ALA A 162 -8.19 -11.37 -8.57
CA ALA A 162 -7.77 -10.01 -8.29
C ALA A 162 -6.78 -9.96 -7.12
N MET A 163 -5.71 -9.18 -7.26
CA MET A 163 -4.61 -9.04 -6.32
C MET A 163 -3.96 -10.38 -5.93
N ALA A 164 -4.09 -11.44 -6.72
CA ALA A 164 -3.54 -12.75 -6.37
C ALA A 164 -2.01 -12.71 -6.18
N THR A 165 -1.31 -11.83 -6.90
CA THR A 165 0.15 -11.65 -6.82
C THR A 165 0.60 -10.92 -5.55
N SER A 166 -0.30 -10.30 -4.77
CA SER A 166 0.01 -9.77 -3.44
C SER A 166 0.05 -10.87 -2.37
N ARG A 167 -0.46 -12.08 -2.67
CA ARG A 167 -0.51 -13.23 -1.75
C ARG A 167 -0.98 -12.83 -0.35
N SER A 168 -2.06 -12.06 -0.28
CA SER A 168 -2.62 -11.53 0.98
C SER A 168 -3.46 -12.57 1.72
N TRP A 169 -2.93 -13.77 1.86
CA TRP A 169 -3.64 -14.91 2.45
C TRP A 169 -3.73 -14.79 3.97
N THR A 170 -4.57 -15.65 4.54
CA THR A 170 -4.63 -15.87 5.98
C THR A 170 -3.50 -16.81 6.40
N VAL A 171 -2.81 -16.49 7.49
CA VAL A 171 -1.71 -17.28 8.04
C VAL A 171 -2.05 -17.72 9.47
N PRO A 172 -2.12 -19.03 9.74
CA PRO A 172 -2.16 -19.53 11.11
C PRO A 172 -0.81 -19.30 11.77
N VAL A 173 -0.79 -18.66 12.92
CA VAL A 173 0.42 -18.33 13.65
C VAL A 173 0.54 -19.26 14.85
N ARG A 174 1.71 -19.89 14.98
CA ARG A 174 2.17 -20.58 16.20
C ARG A 174 3.68 -20.56 16.21
N THR A 175 4.27 -19.67 16.99
CA THR A 175 5.72 -19.50 17.05
C THR A 175 6.15 -18.99 18.43
N THR A 176 7.45 -19.04 18.69
CA THR A 176 8.07 -18.38 19.83
C THR A 176 9.18 -17.46 19.34
N CYS A 177 9.33 -16.29 19.96
CA CYS A 177 10.43 -15.38 19.65
C CYS A 177 11.07 -14.84 20.93
N ALA A 178 12.34 -14.44 20.83
CA ALA A 178 13.04 -13.80 21.94
C ALA A 178 12.43 -12.42 22.27
N ALA A 179 12.65 -11.94 23.49
CA ALA A 179 12.23 -10.60 23.91
C ALA A 179 12.79 -9.49 23.00
N SER A 180 13.97 -9.69 22.40
CA SER A 180 14.58 -8.75 21.45
C SER A 180 13.78 -8.58 20.15
N ALA A 181 12.86 -9.49 19.82
CA ALA A 181 11.97 -9.36 18.67
C ALA A 181 10.94 -8.23 18.84
N GLU A 182 10.66 -7.78 20.06
CA GLU A 182 9.71 -6.70 20.31
C GLU A 182 10.26 -5.35 19.84
N VAL A 183 9.51 -4.65 18.99
CA VAL A 183 9.89 -3.38 18.37
C VAL A 183 9.13 -2.24 19.03
N GLY A 184 9.88 -1.32 19.64
CA GLY A 184 9.31 -0.23 20.43
C GLY A 184 8.75 -0.71 21.77
N ALA A 185 8.20 0.23 22.55
CA ALA A 185 7.50 -0.08 23.79
C ALA A 185 6.08 -0.64 23.52
N PRO A 186 5.41 -1.25 24.51
CA PRO A 186 4.01 -1.64 24.37
C PRO A 186 3.15 -0.44 23.95
N GLY A 187 2.30 -0.63 22.92
CA GLY A 187 1.45 0.42 22.32
C GLY A 187 2.16 1.35 21.32
N TRP A 188 3.49 1.35 21.26
CA TRP A 188 4.28 2.30 20.46
C TRP A 188 3.89 2.35 18.98
N TYR A 189 3.65 1.18 18.35
CA TYR A 189 3.35 1.10 16.92
C TYR A 189 2.12 1.90 16.48
N LEU A 190 1.09 1.97 17.32
CA LEU A 190 -0.13 2.75 17.02
C LEU A 190 0.02 4.22 17.45
N ALA A 191 0.88 4.47 18.43
CA ALA A 191 1.17 5.80 18.96
C ALA A 191 2.30 6.53 18.22
N ARG A 192 2.88 5.98 17.14
CA ARG A 192 3.92 6.67 16.39
C ARG A 192 3.35 7.84 15.58
N PRO A 193 4.05 8.99 15.52
CA PRO A 193 3.70 10.16 14.68
C PRO A 193 3.32 9.80 13.23
N ALA A 194 4.06 8.88 12.63
CA ALA A 194 3.88 8.53 11.23
C ALA A 194 2.76 7.51 10.94
N PHE A 195 2.07 6.97 11.96
CA PHE A 195 1.10 5.88 11.78
C PHE A 195 -0.07 6.30 10.87
N LEU A 196 -0.76 7.37 11.24
CA LEU A 196 -1.90 7.91 10.48
C LEU A 196 -1.49 8.48 9.12
N PRO A 197 -0.50 9.39 9.00
CA PRO A 197 -0.08 9.95 7.71
C PRO A 197 0.60 8.91 6.80
N GLY A 198 1.09 7.78 7.32
CA GLY A 198 1.56 6.65 6.51
C GLY A 198 0.51 6.14 5.51
N GLY A 199 -0.78 6.31 5.80
CA GLY A 199 -1.87 6.01 4.88
C GLY A 199 -1.85 6.81 3.57
N VAL A 200 -1.16 7.96 3.52
CA VAL A 200 -0.95 8.75 2.30
C VAL A 200 0.00 8.04 1.34
N GLY A 201 0.97 7.27 1.85
CA GLY A 201 1.83 6.42 1.03
C GLY A 201 1.02 5.37 0.27
N VAL A 202 0.05 4.73 0.93
CA VAL A 202 -0.89 3.79 0.29
C VAL A 202 -1.72 4.49 -0.80
N ALA A 203 -2.17 5.73 -0.55
CA ALA A 203 -2.88 6.51 -1.57
C ALA A 203 -1.99 6.81 -2.78
N ALA A 204 -0.70 7.12 -2.59
CA ALA A 204 0.22 7.31 -3.71
C ALA A 204 0.31 6.05 -4.60
N VAL A 205 0.37 4.87 -4.00
CA VAL A 205 0.31 3.59 -4.73
C VAL A 205 -1.00 3.46 -5.51
N TRP A 206 -2.14 3.78 -4.90
CA TRP A 206 -3.45 3.73 -5.57
C TRP A 206 -3.52 4.68 -6.78
N TRP A 207 -2.97 5.89 -6.66
CA TRP A 207 -2.90 6.82 -7.78
C TRP A 207 -2.03 6.27 -8.91
N GLY A 208 -0.86 5.73 -8.59
CA GLY A 208 -0.01 5.02 -9.54
C GLY A 208 -0.74 3.87 -10.24
N ALA A 209 -1.43 3.03 -9.50
CA ALA A 209 -2.22 1.92 -10.02
C ALA A 209 -3.37 2.40 -10.92
N THR A 210 -4.01 3.53 -10.56
CA THR A 210 -5.03 4.18 -11.39
C THR A 210 -4.44 4.67 -12.72
N VAL A 211 -3.23 5.24 -12.70
CA VAL A 211 -2.50 5.63 -13.91
C VAL A 211 -2.16 4.42 -14.77
N ARG A 212 -1.77 3.28 -14.16
CA ARG A 212 -1.56 2.02 -14.89
C ARG A 212 -2.81 1.56 -15.62
N VAL A 213 -3.95 1.48 -14.93
CA VAL A 213 -5.23 1.08 -15.53
C VAL A 213 -5.65 2.01 -16.67
N ALA A 214 -5.46 3.32 -16.51
CA ALA A 214 -5.71 4.29 -17.58
C ALA A 214 -4.80 4.09 -18.81
N ARG A 215 -3.53 3.72 -18.59
CA ARG A 215 -2.59 3.38 -19.67
C ARG A 215 -2.99 2.09 -20.38
N GLU A 216 -3.39 1.05 -19.66
CA GLU A 216 -3.88 -0.20 -20.28
C GLU A 216 -5.11 0.05 -21.15
N ALA A 217 -6.06 0.87 -20.68
CA ALA A 217 -7.22 1.26 -21.50
C ALA A 217 -6.81 2.02 -22.78
N GLY A 218 -5.79 2.86 -22.69
CA GLY A 218 -5.20 3.55 -23.84
C GLY A 218 -4.53 2.60 -24.83
N ARG A 219 -3.77 1.59 -24.34
CA ARG A 219 -3.12 0.58 -25.17
C ARG A 219 -4.11 -0.34 -25.86
N PHE A 220 -5.10 -0.86 -25.13
CA PHE A 220 -6.19 -1.65 -25.71
C PHE A 220 -6.93 -0.89 -26.81
N GLY A 221 -7.09 0.43 -26.61
CA GLY A 221 -7.69 1.32 -27.58
C GLY A 221 -6.84 1.74 -28.77
N ALA A 222 -5.54 1.39 -28.79
CA ALA A 222 -4.63 1.85 -29.82
C ALA A 222 -5.02 1.25 -31.17
N GLY A 223 -5.22 2.11 -32.18
CA GLY A 223 -5.64 1.71 -33.52
C GLY A 223 -7.16 1.71 -33.74
N ALA A 224 -7.97 1.96 -32.72
CA ALA A 224 -9.40 2.22 -32.91
C ALA A 224 -9.62 3.54 -33.69
N PRO A 225 -10.63 3.64 -34.57
CA PRO A 225 -10.98 4.89 -35.23
C PRO A 225 -11.26 6.01 -34.22
N PRO A 226 -10.97 7.28 -34.57
CA PRO A 226 -11.34 8.42 -33.73
C PRO A 226 -12.84 8.41 -33.39
N SER A 227 -13.17 8.62 -32.12
CA SER A 227 -14.56 8.74 -31.64
C SER A 227 -14.66 9.87 -30.61
N PRO A 228 -15.62 10.81 -30.77
CA PRO A 228 -15.88 11.86 -29.78
C PRO A 228 -16.19 11.31 -28.38
N GLU A 229 -16.89 10.18 -28.30
CA GLU A 229 -17.26 9.52 -27.05
C GLU A 229 -16.02 8.98 -26.32
N ARG A 230 -15.11 8.34 -27.06
CA ARG A 230 -13.82 7.88 -26.53
C ARG A 230 -12.97 9.06 -26.07
N ALA A 231 -12.86 10.11 -26.90
CA ALA A 231 -12.12 11.32 -26.56
C ALA A 231 -12.65 11.98 -25.28
N ARG A 232 -13.98 12.10 -25.14
CA ARG A 232 -14.64 12.60 -23.92
C ARG A 232 -14.25 11.78 -22.69
N ARG A 233 -14.24 10.44 -22.79
CA ARG A 233 -13.88 9.56 -21.66
C ARG A 233 -12.41 9.69 -21.28
N HIS A 234 -11.50 9.74 -22.25
CA HIS A 234 -10.08 10.01 -21.96
C HIS A 234 -9.88 11.38 -21.31
N GLY A 235 -10.63 12.41 -21.73
CA GLY A 235 -10.64 13.72 -21.08
C GLY A 235 -11.07 13.64 -19.61
N LEU A 236 -12.15 12.92 -19.31
CA LEU A 236 -12.60 12.71 -17.92
C LEU A 236 -11.56 11.94 -17.09
N VAL A 237 -10.99 10.86 -17.63
CA VAL A 237 -9.91 10.11 -16.97
C VAL A 237 -8.72 11.03 -16.66
N ARG A 238 -8.29 11.85 -17.61
CA ARG A 238 -7.23 12.84 -17.40
C ARG A 238 -7.57 13.81 -16.26
N THR A 239 -8.78 14.35 -16.22
CA THR A 239 -9.22 15.26 -15.15
C THR A 239 -9.07 14.63 -13.77
N GLU A 240 -9.50 13.38 -13.60
CA GLU A 240 -9.40 12.67 -12.33
C GLU A 240 -7.96 12.39 -11.91
N LEU A 241 -7.12 11.96 -12.85
CA LEU A 241 -5.71 11.69 -12.59
C LEU A 241 -4.96 12.96 -12.17
N VAL A 242 -5.27 14.09 -12.83
CA VAL A 242 -4.68 15.40 -12.52
C VAL A 242 -5.12 15.89 -11.14
N ALA A 243 -6.41 15.78 -10.82
CA ALA A 243 -6.92 16.19 -9.52
C ALA A 243 -6.26 15.39 -8.38
N ALA A 244 -6.22 14.06 -8.49
CA ALA A 244 -5.62 13.20 -7.47
C ALA A 244 -4.11 13.42 -7.31
N GLY A 245 -3.37 13.58 -8.41
CA GLY A 245 -1.93 13.80 -8.35
C GLY A 245 -1.55 15.18 -7.81
N ALA A 246 -2.33 16.22 -8.11
CA ALA A 246 -2.12 17.55 -7.53
C ALA A 246 -2.31 17.53 -6.00
N VAL A 247 -3.34 16.82 -5.51
CA VAL A 247 -3.56 16.62 -4.07
C VAL A 247 -2.42 15.84 -3.42
N LEU A 248 -1.87 14.82 -4.08
CA LEU A 248 -0.71 14.07 -3.57
C LEU A 248 0.56 14.92 -3.50
N GLN A 249 0.82 15.78 -4.50
CA GLN A 249 1.98 16.67 -4.49
C GLN A 249 1.91 17.67 -3.33
N GLU A 250 0.74 18.30 -3.14
CA GLU A 250 0.53 19.21 -2.01
C GLU A 250 0.59 18.48 -0.67
N ALA A 251 0.01 17.28 -0.58
CA ALA A 251 0.10 16.44 0.62
C ALA A 251 1.55 16.13 0.99
N GLY A 252 2.39 15.78 0.02
CA GLY A 252 3.82 15.56 0.24
C GLY A 252 4.49 16.79 0.85
N ARG A 253 4.24 17.98 0.30
CA ARG A 253 4.80 19.24 0.82
C ARG A 253 4.34 19.54 2.24
N ARG A 254 3.04 19.40 2.51
CA ARG A 254 2.45 19.67 3.82
C ARG A 254 2.88 18.66 4.89
N LEU A 255 3.02 17.39 4.53
CA LEU A 255 3.56 16.37 5.44
C LEU A 255 5.03 16.65 5.77
N GLU A 256 5.84 17.07 4.81
CA GLU A 256 7.22 17.48 5.03
C GLU A 256 7.31 18.65 6.03
N GLU A 257 6.43 19.66 5.89
CA GLU A 257 6.37 20.81 6.80
C GLU A 257 5.91 20.44 8.21
N LEU A 258 4.91 19.57 8.33
CA LEU A 258 4.34 19.17 9.62
C LEU A 258 5.18 18.13 10.36
N MET A 259 5.90 17.29 9.61
CA MET A 259 6.64 16.14 10.13
C MET A 259 7.76 15.74 9.16
N PRO A 260 8.91 16.44 9.20
CA PRO A 260 10.07 16.09 8.39
C PRO A 260 10.54 14.63 8.64
N PRO A 261 11.21 14.00 7.67
CA PRO A 261 11.84 12.69 7.83
C PRO A 261 12.75 12.65 9.05
N GLY A 262 12.76 11.51 9.74
CA GLY A 262 13.53 11.35 10.97
C GLY A 262 12.90 12.00 12.20
N SER A 263 11.68 12.58 12.09
CA SER A 263 10.89 12.96 13.26
C SER A 263 10.63 11.72 14.14
N MET A 264 11.35 11.62 15.25
CA MET A 264 11.17 10.62 16.29
C MET A 264 10.29 11.19 17.40
N GLY A 265 9.54 10.34 18.09
CA GLY A 265 8.71 10.74 19.22
C GLY A 265 7.40 9.99 19.27
N GLU A 266 6.51 10.46 20.14
CA GLU A 266 5.17 9.92 20.35
C GLU A 266 4.13 10.85 19.76
N TRP A 267 3.01 10.29 19.28
CA TRP A 267 1.91 11.03 18.71
C TRP A 267 1.41 12.12 19.66
N ASP A 268 1.25 11.83 20.94
CA ASP A 268 0.73 12.79 21.93
C ASP A 268 1.70 13.91 22.30
N ALA A 269 2.99 13.77 21.97
CA ALA A 269 3.95 14.87 22.08
C ALA A 269 3.75 15.92 20.99
N LEU A 270 3.05 15.59 19.90
CA LEU A 270 2.66 16.55 18.87
C LEU A 270 1.56 17.47 19.41
N GLY A 271 1.69 18.77 19.15
CA GLY A 271 0.64 19.74 19.44
C GLY A 271 -0.70 19.31 18.83
N ALA A 272 -1.81 19.57 19.54
CA ALA A 272 -3.15 19.12 19.12
C ALA A 272 -3.48 19.53 17.67
N GLY A 273 -3.16 20.78 17.29
CA GLY A 273 -3.35 21.26 15.91
C GLY A 273 -2.51 20.51 14.87
N THR A 274 -1.29 20.09 15.20
CA THR A 274 -0.47 19.27 14.29
C THR A 274 -1.07 17.88 14.11
N ARG A 275 -1.53 17.25 15.20
CA ARG A 275 -2.20 15.95 15.16
C ARG A 275 -3.46 15.98 14.31
N GLU A 276 -4.29 17.01 14.51
CA GLU A 276 -5.50 17.25 13.73
C GLU A 276 -5.17 17.46 12.25
N ALA A 277 -4.19 18.31 11.93
CA ALA A 277 -3.76 18.55 10.56
C ALA A 277 -3.25 17.28 9.86
N LEU A 278 -2.42 16.46 10.54
CA LEU A 278 -1.93 15.20 10.00
C LEU A 278 -3.06 14.18 9.76
N ALA A 279 -4.00 14.08 10.70
CA ALA A 279 -5.15 13.19 10.60
C ALA A 279 -6.08 13.61 9.46
N GLY A 280 -6.45 14.89 9.40
CA GLY A 280 -7.30 15.47 8.35
C GLY A 280 -6.69 15.29 6.98
N LEU A 281 -5.42 15.69 6.81
CA LEU A 281 -4.68 15.51 5.54
C LEU A 281 -4.68 14.04 5.09
N SER A 282 -4.38 13.10 5.99
CA SER A 282 -4.38 11.67 5.64
C SER A 282 -5.76 11.20 5.17
N GLN A 283 -6.84 11.62 5.83
CA GLN A 283 -8.21 11.26 5.46
C GLN A 283 -8.61 11.87 4.11
N GLU A 284 -8.38 13.17 3.91
CA GLU A 284 -8.70 13.91 2.69
C GLU A 284 -8.01 13.30 1.48
N VAL A 285 -6.70 13.10 1.56
CA VAL A 285 -5.90 12.59 0.44
C VAL A 285 -6.34 11.18 0.06
N ARG A 286 -6.52 10.31 1.04
CA ARG A 286 -7.01 8.94 0.78
C ARG A 286 -8.39 8.94 0.14
N ALA A 287 -9.30 9.80 0.61
CA ALA A 287 -10.65 9.92 0.06
C ALA A 287 -10.61 10.43 -1.39
N VAL A 288 -9.87 11.51 -1.66
CA VAL A 288 -9.73 12.07 -3.02
C VAL A 288 -9.18 11.03 -3.98
N VAL A 289 -8.06 10.38 -3.62
CA VAL A 289 -7.41 9.41 -4.50
C VAL A 289 -8.27 8.18 -4.73
N ALA A 290 -8.90 7.62 -3.70
CA ALA A 290 -9.79 6.47 -3.86
C ALA A 290 -11.03 6.80 -4.71
N SER A 291 -11.58 8.00 -4.53
CA SER A 291 -12.73 8.50 -5.30
C SER A 291 -12.37 8.72 -6.77
N ALA A 292 -11.21 9.31 -7.06
CA ALA A 292 -10.69 9.47 -8.41
C ALA A 292 -10.44 8.11 -9.09
N GLY A 293 -9.79 7.17 -8.39
CA GLY A 293 -9.57 5.80 -8.88
C GLY A 293 -10.87 5.08 -9.24
N THR A 294 -11.89 5.21 -8.38
CA THR A 294 -13.23 4.64 -8.62
C THR A 294 -13.90 5.24 -9.86
N ARG A 295 -13.82 6.56 -10.07
CA ARG A 295 -14.36 7.22 -11.27
C ARG A 295 -13.61 6.80 -12.54
N VAL A 296 -12.28 6.71 -12.47
CA VAL A 296 -11.45 6.22 -13.58
C VAL A 296 -11.82 4.78 -13.94
N LEU A 297 -12.00 3.88 -12.97
CA LEU A 297 -12.48 2.52 -13.22
C LEU A 297 -13.81 2.51 -13.99
N GLY A 298 -14.76 3.37 -13.60
CA GLY A 298 -16.02 3.54 -14.31
C GLY A 298 -15.85 3.96 -15.78
N HIS A 299 -14.91 4.86 -16.07
CA HIS A 299 -14.61 5.28 -17.43
C HIS A 299 -13.85 4.23 -18.24
N VAL A 300 -12.91 3.54 -17.61
CA VAL A 300 -12.09 2.49 -18.25
C VAL A 300 -12.94 1.29 -18.63
N ARG A 301 -13.91 0.88 -17.79
CA ARG A 301 -14.85 -0.20 -18.15
C ARG A 301 -15.67 0.13 -19.41
N VAL A 302 -16.08 1.38 -19.57
CA VAL A 302 -16.79 1.84 -20.77
C VAL A 302 -15.84 1.87 -21.98
N LEU A 303 -14.58 2.28 -21.80
CA LEU A 303 -13.58 2.30 -22.88
C LEU A 303 -13.19 0.90 -23.35
N GLY A 304 -13.08 -0.07 -22.44
CA GLY A 304 -12.77 -1.47 -22.74
C GLY A 304 -13.95 -2.23 -23.32
N GLY A 305 -15.16 -1.98 -22.82
CA GLY A 305 -16.36 -2.73 -23.19
C GLY A 305 -16.20 -4.23 -22.90
N ALA A 306 -17.07 -5.05 -23.49
CA ALA A 306 -17.02 -6.50 -23.30
C ALA A 306 -15.71 -7.12 -23.81
N VAL A 307 -15.17 -6.62 -24.93
CA VAL A 307 -13.95 -7.17 -25.54
C VAL A 307 -12.74 -6.90 -24.65
N GLY A 308 -12.51 -5.66 -24.21
CA GLY A 308 -11.34 -5.35 -23.37
C GLY A 308 -11.41 -5.99 -22.00
N LEU A 309 -12.61 -6.17 -21.45
CA LEU A 309 -12.79 -6.79 -20.13
C LEU A 309 -12.78 -8.33 -20.15
N ALA A 310 -12.87 -8.95 -21.33
CA ALA A 310 -12.91 -10.41 -21.47
C ALA A 310 -11.75 -11.01 -22.27
N GLN A 311 -11.09 -10.22 -23.13
CA GLN A 311 -10.11 -10.73 -24.11
C GLN A 311 -8.74 -10.03 -24.02
N ASP A 312 -8.62 -8.93 -23.27
CA ASP A 312 -7.34 -8.26 -22.99
C ASP A 312 -6.95 -8.54 -21.53
N GLU A 313 -5.96 -9.41 -21.32
CA GLU A 313 -5.57 -9.87 -19.97
C GLU A 313 -5.07 -8.69 -19.10
N ASP A 314 -4.25 -7.80 -19.67
CA ASP A 314 -3.65 -6.70 -18.91
C ASP A 314 -4.69 -5.67 -18.45
N LEU A 315 -5.62 -5.29 -19.34
CA LEU A 315 -6.72 -4.41 -18.99
C LEU A 315 -7.68 -5.06 -17.99
N ALA A 316 -8.13 -6.28 -18.27
CA ALA A 316 -9.10 -6.97 -17.42
C ALA A 316 -8.56 -7.17 -15.99
N ARG A 317 -7.31 -7.64 -15.86
CA ARG A 317 -6.69 -7.90 -14.55
C ARG A 317 -6.37 -6.63 -13.80
N SER A 318 -5.84 -5.59 -14.47
CA SER A 318 -5.55 -4.33 -13.80
C SER A 318 -6.80 -3.62 -13.27
N VAL A 319 -7.94 -3.72 -13.99
CA VAL A 319 -9.25 -3.25 -13.50
C VAL A 319 -9.67 -4.00 -12.24
N ALA A 320 -9.58 -5.34 -12.25
CA ALA A 320 -9.99 -6.17 -11.11
C ALA A 320 -9.08 -5.96 -9.88
N ASP A 321 -7.77 -5.88 -10.09
CA ASP A 321 -6.78 -5.64 -9.05
C ASP A 321 -7.00 -4.27 -8.38
N LEU A 322 -7.16 -3.21 -9.17
CA LEU A 322 -7.38 -1.86 -8.63
C LEU A 322 -8.69 -1.79 -7.84
N GLU A 323 -9.76 -2.45 -8.29
CA GLU A 323 -11.03 -2.50 -7.58
C GLU A 323 -10.88 -3.10 -6.18
N VAL A 324 -10.21 -4.25 -6.06
CA VAL A 324 -9.94 -4.87 -4.76
C VAL A 324 -8.99 -4.03 -3.92
N TYR A 325 -7.98 -3.38 -4.52
CA TYR A 325 -7.04 -2.58 -3.77
C TYR A 325 -7.69 -1.31 -3.20
N LEU A 326 -8.53 -0.62 -3.98
CA LEU A 326 -9.28 0.56 -3.51
C LEU A 326 -10.30 0.23 -2.42
N ALA A 327 -10.82 -1.01 -2.38
CA ALA A 327 -11.74 -1.46 -1.34
C ALA A 327 -11.12 -1.48 0.08
N GLN A 328 -9.80 -1.29 0.20
CA GLN A 328 -9.15 -1.06 1.50
C GLN A 328 -9.53 0.31 2.11
N HIS A 329 -10.02 1.26 1.31
CA HIS A 329 -10.49 2.55 1.80
C HIS A 329 -11.90 2.42 2.40
N PRO A 330 -12.09 2.66 3.71
CA PRO A 330 -13.41 2.58 4.33
C PRO A 330 -14.20 3.87 4.06
N ALA A 331 -14.71 4.03 2.84
CA ALA A 331 -15.26 5.28 2.32
C ALA A 331 -16.25 5.98 3.27
N ASP A 332 -17.28 5.27 3.75
CA ASP A 332 -18.30 5.87 4.62
C ASP A 332 -17.72 6.30 5.98
N ARG A 333 -16.86 5.46 6.58
CA ARG A 333 -16.22 5.80 7.86
C ARG A 333 -15.28 7.00 7.70
N ALA A 334 -14.54 7.06 6.59
CA ALA A 334 -13.68 8.18 6.28
C ALA A 334 -14.49 9.46 6.05
N ALA A 335 -15.61 9.37 5.32
CA ALA A 335 -16.50 10.49 5.07
C ALA A 335 -17.15 11.03 6.36
N VAL A 336 -17.51 10.16 7.31
CA VAL A 336 -17.98 10.57 8.63
C VAL A 336 -16.92 11.40 9.34
N GLY A 337 -15.65 10.99 9.31
CA GLY A 337 -14.54 11.77 9.88
C GLY A 337 -14.43 13.17 9.28
N LEU A 338 -14.45 13.26 7.95
CA LEU A 338 -14.36 14.54 7.22
C LEU A 338 -15.58 15.45 7.42
N GLY A 339 -16.74 14.88 7.78
CA GLY A 339 -17.98 15.64 8.00
C GLY A 339 -18.16 16.14 9.43
N GLN A 340 -17.31 15.76 10.38
CA GLN A 340 -17.37 16.27 11.74
C GLN A 340 -16.88 17.73 11.76
N PRO A 341 -17.57 18.63 12.48
CA PRO A 341 -17.13 20.02 12.61
C PRO A 341 -15.78 20.07 13.35
N ALA A 342 -14.90 20.96 12.87
CA ALA A 342 -13.67 21.33 13.56
C ALA A 342 -13.96 22.12 14.85
#